data_AF-A0A0B1T2Y3-F1
#
_entry.id   AF-A0A0B1T2Y3-F1
#
_cell.length_a   1.000
_cell.length_b   1.000
_cell.length_c   1.000
_cell.angle_alpha   90.00
_cell.angle_beta   90.00
_cell.angle_gamma   90.00
#
_symmetry.space_group_name_H-M   'P 1'
#
loop_
_entity.id
_entity.type
_entity.pdbx_description
1 polymer ?
#
loop_
_entity_poly.entity_id
_entity_poly.type
_entity_poly.pdbx_seq_one_letter_code
_entity_poly.pdbx_strand_id
1 'polypeptide(L)'
;MDGDSKGEGYQWRAVTRNGTLSLNSERTMATITWDLRSDVDIMSGFSYKGRGMELSDLVEYNGRILAPDDKTGIIFEIRDNKQVRDSSGAIVDEDQLWIKVITPKGEVTSVNWKDVYLRIQEFAGFPPPGYMKHEAVQWSSFHDRWFFLPRMASRTMFDEKTNEKR
;
A
#
# COMPACT_ATOMS: atom_id res chain seq x y z
N MET A 1 4.53 -9.26 -5.72
CA MET A 1 4.58 -10.15 -6.91
C MET A 1 4.98 -9.38 -8.15
N ASP A 2 4.91 -8.05 -8.15
CA ASP A 2 5.52 -7.17 -9.15
C ASP A 2 5.26 -7.66 -10.59
N GLY A 3 6.31 -7.78 -11.41
CA GLY A 3 6.20 -8.27 -12.80
C GLY A 3 5.76 -9.74 -12.96
N ASP A 4 5.81 -10.53 -11.89
CA ASP A 4 5.43 -11.95 -11.87
C ASP A 4 3.95 -12.16 -11.53
N SER A 5 3.18 -11.08 -11.40
CA SER A 5 1.73 -11.13 -11.17
C SER A 5 0.95 -11.71 -12.35
N LYS A 6 1.53 -11.87 -13.55
CA LYS A 6 0.83 -12.35 -14.74
C LYS A 6 0.52 -13.86 -14.66
N GLY A 7 -0.76 -14.22 -14.68
CA GLY A 7 -1.25 -15.60 -14.72
C GLY A 7 -1.52 -16.13 -16.14
N GLU A 8 -2.22 -17.26 -16.25
CA GLU A 8 -2.68 -17.79 -17.54
C GLU A 8 -3.77 -16.88 -18.15
N GLY A 9 -3.60 -16.47 -19.41
CA GLY A 9 -4.51 -15.52 -20.08
C GLY A 9 -4.26 -14.05 -19.71
N TYR A 10 -5.25 -13.18 -19.96
CA TYR A 10 -5.22 -11.77 -19.55
C TYR A 10 -5.66 -11.61 -18.08
N GLN A 11 -5.02 -12.36 -17.18
CA GLN A 11 -5.31 -12.33 -15.75
C GLN A 11 -4.04 -12.09 -14.94
N TRP A 12 -4.18 -11.32 -13.87
CA TRP A 12 -3.14 -11.02 -12.89
C TRP A 12 -3.52 -11.60 -11.53
N ARG A 13 -2.52 -11.95 -10.72
CA ARG A 13 -2.64 -12.71 -9.48
C ARG A 13 -1.94 -12.00 -8.33
N ALA A 14 -2.60 -12.02 -7.18
CA ALA A 14 -2.01 -11.84 -5.84
C ALA A 14 -2.32 -13.08 -4.99
N VAL A 15 -1.61 -13.25 -3.87
CA VAL A 15 -1.85 -14.34 -2.91
C VAL A 15 -2.16 -13.77 -1.55
N THR A 16 -3.22 -14.27 -0.92
CA THR A 16 -3.49 -14.07 0.51
C THR A 16 -3.05 -15.27 1.31
N ARG A 17 -2.48 -15.03 2.49
CA ARG A 17 -2.13 -16.05 3.48
C ARG A 17 -2.62 -15.60 4.85
N ASN A 18 -3.29 -16.49 5.55
CA ASN A 18 -3.72 -16.25 6.91
C ASN A 18 -2.57 -16.50 7.90
N GLY A 19 -2.52 -15.68 8.95
CA GLY A 19 -1.61 -15.83 10.06
C GLY A 19 -2.24 -15.37 11.36
N THR A 20 -1.68 -15.84 12.47
CA THR A 20 -2.04 -15.37 13.81
C THR A 20 -0.85 -14.67 14.42
N LEU A 21 -1.04 -13.40 14.79
CA LEU A 21 -0.11 -12.64 15.62
C LEU A 21 -0.52 -12.81 17.08
N SER A 22 0.40 -13.25 17.93
CA SER A 22 0.22 -13.33 19.38
C SER A 22 1.25 -12.45 20.08
N LEU A 23 0.81 -11.68 21.07
CA LEU A 23 1.68 -10.95 21.98
C LEU A 23 1.68 -11.67 23.33
N ASN A 24 2.84 -11.80 23.98
CA ASN A 24 2.88 -12.27 25.36
C ASN A 24 2.17 -11.27 26.29
N SER A 25 1.82 -11.71 27.51
CA SER A 25 1.12 -10.87 28.50
C SER A 25 1.86 -9.57 28.82
N GLU A 26 3.19 -9.59 28.77
CA GLU A 26 4.07 -8.45 29.01
C GLU A 26 4.23 -7.51 27.79
N ARG A 27 3.74 -7.91 26.60
CA ARG A 27 3.88 -7.19 25.32
C ARG A 27 5.32 -6.92 24.89
N THR A 28 6.26 -7.72 25.37
CA THR A 28 7.69 -7.65 25.04
C THR A 28 8.07 -8.57 23.89
N MET A 29 7.22 -9.56 23.57
CA MET A 29 7.47 -10.53 22.51
C MET A 29 6.24 -10.69 21.63
N ALA A 30 6.47 -10.58 20.32
CA ALA A 30 5.50 -10.89 19.28
C ALA A 30 5.86 -12.21 18.59
N THR A 31 4.88 -13.07 18.37
CA THR A 31 5.04 -14.32 17.65
C THR A 31 4.01 -14.38 16.53
N ILE A 32 4.47 -14.75 15.33
CA ILE A 32 3.62 -14.94 14.16
C ILE A 32 3.62 -16.42 13.81
N THR A 33 2.44 -16.99 13.65
CA THR A 33 2.26 -18.34 13.09
C THR A 33 1.46 -18.24 11.80
N TRP A 34 2.04 -18.74 10.71
CA TRP A 34 1.42 -18.75 9.40
C TRP A 34 0.68 -20.07 9.17
N ASP A 35 -0.54 -20.00 8.63
CA ASP A 35 -1.19 -21.18 8.07
C ASP A 35 -0.70 -21.37 6.63
N LEU A 36 0.31 -22.22 6.47
CA LEU A 36 0.94 -22.49 5.17
C LEU A 36 0.00 -23.17 4.16
N ARG A 37 -1.18 -23.63 4.60
CA ARG A 37 -2.21 -24.22 3.72
C ARG A 37 -3.32 -23.23 3.35
N SER A 38 -3.26 -22.01 3.88
CA SER A 38 -4.27 -20.98 3.65
C SER A 38 -3.98 -20.07 2.45
N ASP A 39 -2.97 -20.40 1.65
CA ASP A 39 -2.66 -19.65 0.44
C ASP A 39 -3.85 -19.71 -0.52
N VAL A 40 -4.39 -18.55 -0.85
CA VAL A 40 -5.46 -18.43 -1.84
C VAL A 40 -5.10 -17.37 -2.87
N ASP A 41 -5.33 -17.72 -4.13
CA ASP A 41 -5.13 -16.84 -5.26
C ASP A 41 -6.29 -15.87 -5.39
N ILE A 42 -5.96 -14.59 -5.42
CA ILE A 42 -6.88 -13.54 -5.83
C ILE A 42 -6.48 -13.12 -7.23
N MET A 43 -7.41 -13.23 -8.17
CA MET A 43 -7.16 -12.96 -9.58
C MET A 43 -8.08 -11.90 -10.15
N SER A 44 -7.52 -11.02 -10.98
CA SER A 44 -8.25 -9.97 -11.70
C SER A 44 -7.85 -9.92 -13.17
N GLY A 45 -8.80 -9.57 -14.03
CA GLY A 45 -8.52 -9.25 -15.43
C GLY A 45 -8.18 -7.78 -15.67
N PHE A 46 -8.30 -6.93 -14.64
CA PHE A 46 -7.95 -5.53 -14.74
C PHE A 46 -6.44 -5.37 -14.78
N SER A 47 -5.98 -4.55 -15.71
CA SER A 47 -4.59 -4.13 -15.78
C SER A 47 -4.48 -2.72 -16.32
N TYR A 48 -3.38 -2.07 -15.96
CA TYR A 48 -2.91 -0.86 -16.58
C TYR A 48 -1.55 -1.13 -17.21
N LYS A 49 -1.44 -0.88 -18.52
CA LYS A 49 -0.23 -1.19 -19.32
C LYS A 49 0.29 -2.63 -19.11
N GLY A 50 -0.63 -3.59 -18.96
CA GLY A 50 -0.29 -5.01 -18.82
C GLY A 50 0.19 -5.43 -17.44
N ARG A 51 -0.01 -4.61 -16.40
CA ARG A 51 0.28 -4.92 -15.00
C ARG A 51 -0.98 -4.71 -14.14
N GLY A 52 -1.16 -5.52 -13.10
CA GLY A 52 -2.30 -5.45 -12.19
C GLY A 52 -2.13 -6.43 -11.05
N MET A 53 -2.98 -6.33 -10.03
CA MET A 53 -2.87 -7.11 -8.78
C MET A 53 -1.52 -6.92 -8.06
N GLU A 54 -0.88 -5.77 -8.22
CA GLU A 54 0.28 -5.36 -7.43
C GLU A 54 -0.23 -4.64 -6.18
N LEU A 55 -0.88 -5.44 -5.32
CA LEU A 55 -1.46 -4.97 -4.07
C LEU A 55 -0.35 -4.48 -3.14
N SER A 56 -0.45 -3.22 -2.72
CA SER A 56 0.64 -2.52 -2.01
C SER A 56 0.38 -2.29 -0.53
N ASP A 57 -0.85 -2.51 -0.06
CA ASP A 57 -1.22 -2.42 1.36
C ASP A 57 -2.46 -3.29 1.67
N LEU A 58 -2.79 -3.44 2.96
CA LEU A 58 -3.96 -4.15 3.45
C LEU A 58 -4.53 -3.44 4.69
N VAL A 59 -5.76 -2.92 4.58
CA VAL A 59 -6.39 -2.14 5.66
C VAL A 59 -7.82 -2.60 5.94
N GLU A 60 -8.21 -2.61 7.21
CA GLU A 60 -9.62 -2.74 7.58
C GLU A 60 -10.27 -1.35 7.63
N TYR A 61 -11.33 -1.15 6.86
CA TYR A 61 -12.09 0.09 6.81
C TYR A 61 -13.57 -0.21 6.73
N ASN A 62 -14.33 0.30 7.72
CA ASN A 62 -15.78 0.11 7.80
C ASN A 62 -16.18 -1.39 7.77
N GLY A 63 -15.42 -2.25 8.47
CA GLY A 63 -15.66 -3.70 8.53
C GLY A 63 -15.27 -4.46 7.26
N ARG A 64 -14.49 -3.85 6.38
CA ARG A 64 -14.08 -4.42 5.09
C ARG A 64 -12.56 -4.42 4.97
N ILE A 65 -12.01 -5.49 4.42
CA ILE A 65 -10.58 -5.58 4.12
C ILE A 65 -10.35 -5.02 2.72
N LEU A 66 -9.56 -3.95 2.61
CA LEU A 66 -9.26 -3.25 1.38
C LEU A 66 -7.79 -3.37 1.01
N ALA A 67 -7.49 -3.57 -0.27
CA ALA A 67 -6.15 -3.66 -0.82
C ALA A 67 -6.04 -2.83 -2.12
N PRO A 68 -5.30 -1.71 -2.11
CA PRO A 68 -5.06 -0.90 -3.31
C PRO A 68 -4.02 -1.55 -4.23
N ASP A 69 -4.31 -1.59 -5.54
CA ASP A 69 -3.37 -1.99 -6.59
C ASP A 69 -2.63 -0.75 -7.13
N ASP A 70 -1.31 -0.73 -6.97
CA ASP A 70 -0.48 0.43 -7.29
C ASP A 70 -0.34 0.69 -8.80
N LYS A 71 -0.77 -0.24 -9.66
CA LYS A 71 -0.74 -0.07 -11.13
C LYS A 71 -2.04 0.45 -11.68
N THR A 72 -3.15 -0.10 -11.22
CA THR A 72 -4.48 0.27 -11.73
C THR A 72 -5.09 1.42 -10.96
N GLY A 73 -4.64 1.68 -9.72
CA GLY A 73 -5.25 2.61 -8.78
C GLY A 73 -6.58 2.11 -8.20
N ILE A 74 -6.98 0.87 -8.51
CA ILE A 74 -8.22 0.26 -8.03
C ILE A 74 -8.03 -0.18 -6.57
N ILE A 75 -9.02 0.09 -5.72
CA ILE A 75 -9.10 -0.45 -4.37
C ILE A 75 -9.97 -1.69 -4.40
N PHE A 76 -9.36 -2.85 -4.15
CA PHE A 76 -10.08 -4.11 -4.08
C PHE A 76 -10.57 -4.36 -2.66
N GLU A 77 -11.84 -4.76 -2.52
CA GLU A 77 -12.33 -5.35 -1.28
C GLU A 77 -12.09 -6.87 -1.31
N ILE A 78 -11.45 -7.41 -0.27
CA ILE A 78 -11.21 -8.84 -0.09
C ILE A 78 -12.31 -9.42 0.82
N ARG A 79 -13.14 -10.34 0.30
CA ARG A 79 -14.18 -11.08 1.03
C ARG A 79 -14.08 -12.57 0.75
N ASP A 80 -14.12 -13.42 1.77
CA ASP A 80 -14.18 -14.89 1.60
C ASP A 80 -13.11 -15.44 0.63
N ASN A 81 -11.88 -14.89 0.68
CA ASN A 81 -10.77 -15.16 -0.24
C ASN A 81 -11.10 -14.88 -1.73
N LYS A 82 -12.02 -13.95 -2.00
CA LYS A 82 -12.42 -13.47 -3.32
C LYS A 82 -12.48 -11.95 -3.32
N GLN A 83 -12.11 -11.33 -4.44
CA GLN A 83 -12.25 -9.89 -4.61
C GLN A 83 -13.69 -9.48 -4.99
N VAL A 84 -14.16 -8.32 -4.53
CA VAL A 84 -15.43 -7.70 -4.93
C VAL A 84 -15.19 -6.49 -5.83
N ARG A 85 -16.01 -6.33 -6.88
CA ARG A 85 -15.77 -5.49 -8.07
C ARG A 85 -16.25 -4.04 -7.94
N ASP A 86 -15.48 -3.15 -8.56
CA ASP A 86 -15.83 -1.78 -8.98
C ASP A 86 -15.27 -1.59 -10.40
N SER A 87 -15.99 -0.84 -11.26
CA SER A 87 -15.70 -0.65 -12.68
C SER A 87 -15.60 0.83 -13.06
N SER A 88 -14.43 1.44 -12.93
CA SER A 88 -13.99 2.52 -13.83
C SER A 88 -12.54 2.88 -13.58
N GLY A 89 -11.68 2.69 -14.60
CA GLY A 89 -10.27 3.04 -14.55
C GLY A 89 -9.94 4.20 -15.48
N ALA A 90 -9.25 5.22 -14.94
CA ALA A 90 -8.24 6.05 -15.60
C ALA A 90 -7.71 7.13 -14.63
N ILE A 91 -6.41 7.49 -14.69
CA ILE A 91 -5.81 8.85 -14.54
C ILE A 91 -4.27 8.79 -14.76
N VAL A 92 -3.67 9.96 -15.05
CA VAL A 92 -2.29 10.24 -15.52
C VAL A 92 -1.54 11.18 -14.54
N ASP A 93 -0.21 11.19 -14.64
CA ASP A 93 0.86 11.40 -13.64
C ASP A 93 1.33 12.85 -13.37
N GLU A 94 1.17 13.30 -12.10
CA GLU A 94 2.11 14.06 -11.22
C GLU A 94 1.76 13.73 -9.74
N ASP A 95 1.25 12.51 -9.52
CA ASP A 95 0.24 12.16 -8.51
C ASP A 95 0.84 11.69 -7.17
N GLN A 96 2.15 11.44 -7.09
CA GLN A 96 2.77 10.75 -5.94
C GLN A 96 2.78 11.54 -4.62
N LEU A 97 2.59 12.86 -4.69
CA LEU A 97 2.47 13.71 -3.51
C LEU A 97 1.02 14.02 -3.14
N TRP A 98 0.06 13.52 -3.91
CA TRP A 98 -1.36 13.61 -3.59
C TRP A 98 -1.78 12.40 -2.78
N ILE A 99 -2.66 12.63 -1.80
CA ILE A 99 -3.42 11.56 -1.16
C ILE A 99 -4.84 11.56 -1.71
N LYS A 100 -5.47 10.38 -1.72
CA LYS A 100 -6.90 10.25 -1.92
C LYS A 100 -7.56 10.05 -0.55
N VAL A 101 -8.48 10.94 -0.17
CA VAL A 101 -9.32 10.79 1.02
C VAL A 101 -10.66 10.22 0.56
N ILE A 102 -11.02 9.06 1.09
CA ILE A 102 -12.20 8.30 0.70
C ILE A 102 -13.15 8.23 1.89
N THR A 103 -14.40 8.67 1.71
CA THR A 103 -15.41 8.60 2.78
C THR A 103 -16.00 7.19 2.88
N PRO A 104 -16.73 6.83 3.97
CA PRO A 104 -17.37 5.53 4.09
C PRO A 104 -18.40 5.24 2.98
N LYS A 105 -18.86 6.28 2.28
CA LYS A 105 -19.79 6.19 1.14
C LYS A 105 -19.07 6.03 -0.20
N GLY A 106 -17.74 6.04 -0.22
CA GLY A 106 -16.93 5.94 -1.43
C GLY A 106 -16.68 7.27 -2.14
N GLU A 107 -16.99 8.41 -1.52
CA GLU A 107 -16.69 9.72 -2.12
C GLU A 107 -15.19 9.96 -2.05
N VAL A 108 -14.59 10.34 -3.18
CA VAL A 108 -13.14 10.52 -3.28
C VAL A 108 -12.80 12.00 -3.41
N THR A 109 -11.85 12.45 -2.60
CA THR A 109 -11.22 13.78 -2.75
C THR A 109 -9.72 13.62 -2.88
N SER A 110 -9.11 14.42 -3.76
CA SER A 110 -7.66 14.47 -3.91
C SER A 110 -7.12 15.65 -3.11
N VAL A 111 -6.12 15.41 -2.25
CA VAL A 111 -5.48 16.45 -1.44
C VAL A 111 -3.99 16.45 -1.71
N ASN A 112 -3.43 17.61 -2.09
CA ASN A 112 -1.99 17.74 -2.31
C ASN A 112 -1.28 17.79 -0.95
N TRP A 113 -0.44 16.80 -0.68
CA TRP A 113 0.33 16.65 0.56
C TRP A 113 1.81 17.03 0.41
N LYS A 114 2.21 17.68 -0.68
CA LYS A 114 3.59 18.13 -0.92
C LYS A 114 4.21 18.82 0.30
N ASP A 115 3.54 19.82 0.87
CA ASP A 115 4.06 20.58 2.01
C ASP A 115 4.07 19.75 3.31
N VAL A 116 3.22 18.72 3.41
CA VAL A 116 3.25 17.77 4.53
C VAL A 116 4.48 16.87 4.41
N TYR A 117 4.70 16.27 3.23
CA TYR A 117 5.85 15.41 2.99
C TYR A 117 7.18 16.16 3.11
N LEU A 118 7.27 17.39 2.59
CA LEU A 118 8.46 18.22 2.74
C LEU A 118 8.77 18.53 4.21
N ARG A 119 7.76 18.83 5.02
CA ARG A 119 7.95 19.06 6.46
C ARG A 119 8.43 17.80 7.20
N ILE A 120 7.87 16.63 6.87
CA ILE A 120 8.32 15.36 7.44
C ILE A 120 9.79 15.10 7.06
N GLN A 121 10.12 15.30 5.78
CA GLN A 121 11.44 15.10 5.23
C GLN A 121 12.50 16.01 5.88
N GLU A 122 12.18 17.30 6.03
CA GLU A 122 13.05 18.28 6.69
C GLU A 122 13.24 17.93 8.17
N PHE A 123 12.14 17.64 8.89
CA PHE A 123 12.19 17.24 10.29
C PHE A 123 13.01 15.96 10.53
N ALA A 124 12.90 14.98 9.63
CA ALA A 124 13.65 13.74 9.69
C ALA A 124 15.14 13.88 9.29
N GLY A 125 15.58 15.07 8.84
CA GLY A 125 16.97 15.34 8.47
C GLY A 125 17.36 14.86 7.07
N PHE A 126 16.40 14.83 6.14
CA PHE A 126 16.60 14.46 4.74
C PHE A 126 16.17 15.56 3.75
N PRO A 127 16.43 16.86 3.99
CA PRO A 127 15.88 17.94 3.15
C PRO A 127 16.30 17.82 1.67
N PRO A 128 15.58 18.47 0.74
CA PRO A 128 16.00 18.54 -0.66
C PRO A 128 17.48 19.00 -0.79
N PRO A 129 18.27 18.40 -1.69
CA PRO A 129 17.87 17.51 -2.79
C PRO A 129 17.76 16.02 -2.40
N GLY A 130 17.79 15.69 -1.10
CA GLY A 130 17.45 14.37 -0.58
C GLY A 130 15.96 14.02 -0.77
N TYR A 131 15.57 12.82 -0.35
CA TYR A 131 14.19 12.33 -0.48
C TYR A 131 13.84 11.29 0.59
N MET A 132 12.54 11.05 0.77
CA MET A 132 11.99 9.94 1.53
C MET A 132 10.89 9.25 0.72
N LYS A 133 10.91 7.92 0.68
CA LYS A 133 9.83 7.11 0.09
C LYS A 133 8.99 6.53 1.21
N HIS A 134 7.70 6.85 1.21
CA HIS A 134 6.75 6.35 2.21
C HIS A 134 5.93 5.21 1.61
N GLU A 135 5.91 4.07 2.29
CA GLU A 135 5.05 2.92 1.93
C GLU A 135 4.26 2.39 3.13
N ALA A 136 4.40 3.04 4.30
CA ALA A 136 3.62 2.73 5.48
C ALA A 136 3.33 4.02 6.27
N VAL A 137 2.05 4.28 6.48
CA VAL A 137 1.54 5.41 7.27
C VAL A 137 0.28 4.98 8.02
N GLN A 138 0.17 5.37 9.29
CA GLN A 138 -0.98 5.03 10.13
C GLN A 138 -1.41 6.23 10.99
N TRP A 139 -2.72 6.48 11.04
CA TRP A 139 -3.31 7.38 12.03
C TRP A 139 -3.56 6.65 13.35
N SER A 140 -3.15 7.24 14.47
CA SER A 140 -3.49 6.76 15.81
C SER A 140 -4.46 7.73 16.49
N SER A 141 -5.69 7.28 16.71
CA SER A 141 -6.69 8.04 17.46
C SER A 141 -6.32 8.21 18.94
N PHE A 142 -5.51 7.30 19.48
CA PHE A 142 -5.03 7.39 20.87
C PHE A 142 -3.98 8.49 21.05
N HIS A 143 -3.11 8.70 20.05
CA HIS A 143 -2.07 9.72 20.11
C HIS A 143 -2.44 11.03 19.41
N ASP A 144 -3.56 11.04 18.66
CA ASP A 144 -3.97 12.14 17.79
C ASP A 144 -2.87 12.52 16.77
N ARG A 145 -2.22 11.49 16.20
CA ARG A 145 -1.03 11.65 15.35
C ARG A 145 -0.95 10.66 14.21
N TRP A 146 -0.34 11.11 13.12
CA TRP A 146 0.15 10.28 12.03
C TRP A 146 1.53 9.71 12.37
N PHE A 147 1.71 8.42 12.11
CA PHE A 147 2.97 7.70 12.22
C PHE A 147 3.39 7.25 10.83
N PHE A 148 4.63 7.54 10.44
CA PHE A 148 5.21 7.15 9.15
C PHE A 148 6.37 6.20 9.39
N LEU A 149 6.45 5.12 8.62
CA LEU A 149 7.58 4.21 8.55
C LEU A 149 8.12 4.24 7.11
N PRO A 150 9.03 5.18 6.78
CA PRO A 150 9.56 5.33 5.44
C PRO A 150 10.27 4.06 4.99
N ARG A 151 10.00 3.59 3.76
CA ARG A 151 10.73 2.47 3.15
C ARG A 151 12.18 2.85 2.87
N MET A 152 12.40 4.10 2.42
CA MET A 152 13.71 4.61 2.03
C MET A 152 13.86 6.07 2.46
N ALA A 153 15.09 6.45 2.79
CA ALA A 153 15.46 7.84 3.06
C ALA A 153 16.91 8.09 2.61
N SER A 154 17.15 9.22 1.94
CA SER A 154 18.46 9.58 1.42
C SER A 154 18.68 11.09 1.51
N ARG A 155 19.91 11.48 1.86
CA ARG A 155 20.36 12.89 1.82
C ARG A 155 20.82 13.34 0.44
N THR A 156 20.96 12.41 -0.50
CA THR A 156 21.36 12.66 -1.88
C THR A 156 20.18 12.44 -2.82
N MET A 157 20.26 13.02 -4.02
CA MET A 157 19.26 12.82 -5.07
C MET A 157 18.99 11.35 -5.34
N PHE A 158 17.75 11.09 -5.75
CA PHE A 158 17.31 9.78 -6.20
C PHE A 158 18.08 9.36 -7.45
N ASP A 159 18.57 8.12 -7.43
CA ASP A 159 19.21 7.46 -8.55
C ASP A 159 18.63 6.05 -8.65
N GLU A 160 17.88 5.80 -9.72
CA GLU A 160 17.19 4.52 -9.98
C GLU A 160 18.14 3.32 -9.89
N LYS A 161 19.39 3.45 -10.33
CA LYS A 161 20.32 2.32 -10.43
C LYS A 161 20.93 1.90 -9.10
N THR A 162 21.04 2.82 -8.14
CA THR A 162 21.70 2.57 -6.86
C THR A 162 20.71 2.34 -5.72
N ASN A 163 19.43 2.67 -5.92
CA ASN A 163 18.45 2.67 -4.85
C ASN A 163 17.82 1.31 -4.54
N GLU A 164 17.79 0.34 -5.48
CA GLU A 164 17.30 -1.03 -5.19
C GLU A 164 18.18 -1.79 -4.18
N LYS A 165 19.34 -1.23 -3.80
CA LYS A 165 20.33 -1.85 -2.90
C LYS A 165 20.43 -1.16 -1.53
N ARG A 166 19.57 -0.19 -1.22
CA ARG A 166 19.52 0.54 0.07
C ARG A 166 18.25 0.24 0.83
#